data_AF-A0A847E2K8-F1
#
_entry.id   AF-A0A847E2K8-F1
#
_cell.length_a   1.000
_cell.length_b   1.000
_cell.length_c   1.000
_cell.angle_alpha   90.00
_cell.angle_beta   90.00
_cell.angle_gamma   90.00
#
_symmetry.space_group_name_H-M   'P 1'
#
loop_
_entity.id
_entity.type
_entity.pdbx_description
1 polymer ?
#
loop_
_entity_poly.entity_id
_entity_poly.type
_entity_poly.pdbx_seq_one_letter_code
_entity_poly.pdbx_strand_id
1 'polypeptide(L)'
;MAKKGFTLIEILGVLVVLAIIIAISIPIITNILESARKRSFNSDAKLVLNAIRIQKDANPDLDETTISKSNLSEYKLSTEHYTSLTITKENDQPYIYIKGTNKWQGLKACGTYKDMNVYPIDELGVCVGDPEVLFIEDPNPGVICGNGTAEDYNNVDTCYIYTVEDLVTFSNMVNGTTGTYYTFLNKNVELMNDINITDDSTYGDSTTKIFEDINNNGTIEILKTELTTEEGFMPIGDNTNNFQGTFVGNAKTISNLYINKPTRQYTGLFGYNNGYIYGLNLVGINIEGNTYTGGITGYNNGNVSDIYLQGDVIANNSYAGGVVGYNSTNKNALSLLADVNVDGGTYSHVGGIIGYNYKGISTGVLKAGEINGTGGNIGKGYGSSYLGTANVYYSSDVGGIVGDINGTKYDSSLNDNLNG
;
A
#
# COMPACT_ATOMS: atom_id res chain seq x y z
N MET A 1 48.10 52.45 -4.66
CA MET A 1 47.95 51.26 -5.53
C MET A 1 46.53 50.74 -5.32
N ALA A 2 45.60 51.06 -6.22
CA ALA A 2 44.19 50.65 -6.07
C ALA A 2 44.07 49.16 -6.38
N LYS A 3 43.66 48.35 -5.39
CA LYS A 3 43.34 46.94 -5.62
C LYS A 3 42.11 46.89 -6.52
N LYS A 4 42.22 46.27 -7.71
CA LYS A 4 41.05 45.93 -8.54
C LYS A 4 40.18 44.96 -7.72
N GLY A 5 38.97 45.39 -7.37
CA GLY A 5 37.95 44.49 -6.82
C GLY A 5 37.44 43.54 -7.91
N PHE A 6 37.00 42.35 -7.52
CA PHE A 6 36.36 41.41 -8.41
C PHE A 6 35.09 42.02 -9.01
N THR A 7 34.85 41.75 -10.29
CA THR A 7 33.61 42.16 -10.95
C THR A 7 32.46 41.26 -10.50
N LEU A 8 31.23 41.78 -10.56
CA LEU A 8 30.03 41.05 -10.15
C LEU A 8 29.88 39.72 -10.92
N ILE A 9 30.29 39.70 -12.19
CA ILE A 9 30.19 38.53 -13.06
C ILE A 9 31.22 37.44 -12.71
N GLU A 10 32.40 37.84 -12.25
CA GLU A 10 33.42 36.89 -11.77
C GLU A 10 32.97 36.24 -10.46
N ILE A 11 32.36 37.00 -9.54
CA ILE A 11 31.82 36.46 -8.28
C ILE A 11 30.67 35.49 -8.56
N LEU A 12 29.79 35.81 -9.51
CA LEU A 12 28.69 34.93 -9.90
C LEU A 12 29.21 33.61 -10.50
N GLY A 13 30.22 33.67 -11.37
CA GLY A 13 30.85 32.48 -11.93
C GLY A 13 31.44 31.56 -10.86
N VAL A 14 32.13 32.12 -9.86
CA VAL A 14 32.68 31.34 -8.74
C VAL A 14 31.57 30.70 -7.89
N LEU A 15 30.48 31.42 -7.62
CA LEU A 15 29.35 30.89 -6.85
C LEU A 15 28.64 29.73 -7.56
N VAL A 16 28.45 29.83 -8.88
CA VAL A 16 27.84 28.75 -9.68
C VAL A 16 28.71 27.49 -9.64
N VAL A 17 30.03 27.63 -9.82
CA VAL A 17 30.95 26.48 -9.74
C VAL A 17 30.96 25.87 -8.34
N LEU A 18 30.94 26.70 -7.28
CA LEU A 18 30.90 26.22 -5.90
C LEU A 18 29.60 25.44 -5.61
N ALA A 19 28.45 25.94 -6.11
CA ALA A 19 27.16 25.28 -5.95
C ALA A 19 27.13 23.90 -6.62
N ILE A 20 27.71 23.77 -7.82
CA ILE A 20 27.81 22.49 -8.53
C ILE A 20 28.71 21.51 -7.77
N ILE A 21 29.86 21.96 -7.25
CA ILE A 21 30.76 21.12 -6.46
C ILE A 21 30.07 20.64 -5.18
N ILE A 22 29.32 21.51 -4.50
CA ILE A 22 28.57 21.16 -3.29
C ILE A 22 27.47 20.13 -3.63
N ALA A 23 26.73 20.34 -4.71
CA ALA A 23 25.67 19.42 -5.13
C ALA A 23 26.19 17.99 -5.43
N ILE A 24 27.37 17.87 -6.04
CA ILE A 24 27.99 16.57 -6.33
C ILE A 24 28.66 15.96 -5.09
N SER A 25 29.32 16.79 -4.27
CA SER A 25 30.12 16.30 -3.14
C SER A 25 29.27 15.85 -1.95
N ILE A 26 28.12 16.47 -1.69
CA ILE A 26 27.26 16.13 -0.54
C ILE A 26 26.84 14.64 -0.57
N PRO A 27 26.21 14.12 -1.64
CA PRO A 27 25.77 12.71 -1.69
C PRO A 27 26.93 11.72 -1.53
N ILE A 28 28.09 12.03 -2.11
CA ILE A 28 29.28 11.18 -2.01
C ILE A 28 29.79 11.13 -0.57
N ILE A 29 29.90 12.29 0.08
CA ILE A 29 30.37 12.39 1.47
C ILE A 29 29.38 11.71 2.42
N THR A 30 28.06 11.89 2.23
CA THR A 30 27.04 11.23 3.05
C THR A 30 27.10 9.71 2.92
N ASN A 31 27.25 9.18 1.70
CA ASN A 31 27.35 7.74 1.47
C ASN A 31 28.61 7.12 2.07
N ILE A 32 29.75 7.81 1.96
CA ILE A 32 31.01 7.38 2.59
C ILE A 32 30.88 7.39 4.11
N LEU A 33 30.27 8.44 4.68
CA LEU A 33 30.07 8.59 6.11
C LEU A 33 29.16 7.48 6.64
N GLU A 34 28.04 7.19 5.97
CA GLU A 34 27.13 6.11 6.36
C GLU A 34 27.82 4.74 6.28
N SER A 35 28.56 4.48 5.22
CA SER A 35 29.33 3.24 5.07
C SER A 35 30.39 3.09 6.17
N ALA A 36 31.05 4.19 6.55
CA ALA A 36 32.00 4.20 7.65
C ALA A 36 31.32 3.95 9.00
N ARG A 37 30.13 4.54 9.23
CA ARG A 37 29.31 4.30 10.43
C ARG A 37 28.90 2.82 10.53
N LYS A 38 28.37 2.23 9.45
CA LYS A 38 27.99 0.80 9.40
C LYS A 38 29.18 -0.11 9.67
N ARG A 39 30.34 0.11 9.02
CA ARG A 39 31.56 -0.67 9.27
C ARG A 39 32.07 -0.55 10.70
N SER A 40 32.08 0.67 11.24
CA SER A 40 32.50 0.91 12.63
C SER A 40 31.57 0.20 13.61
N PHE A 41 30.26 0.23 13.38
CA PHE A 41 29.30 -0.44 14.25
C PHE A 41 29.41 -1.96 14.17
N ASN A 42 29.63 -2.52 12.96
CA ASN A 42 29.89 -3.95 12.76
C ASN A 42 31.13 -4.42 13.55
N SER A 43 32.23 -3.68 13.43
CA SER A 43 33.47 -3.98 14.16
C SER A 43 33.25 -3.95 15.66
N ASP A 44 32.47 -2.98 16.14
CA ASP A 44 32.19 -2.80 17.56
C ASP A 44 31.31 -3.93 18.12
N ALA A 45 30.26 -4.32 17.40
CA ALA A 45 29.44 -5.48 17.75
C ALA A 45 30.25 -6.78 17.81
N LYS A 46 31.23 -6.97 16.91
CA LYS A 46 32.16 -8.11 16.95
C LYS A 46 33.09 -8.06 18.16
N LEU A 47 33.56 -6.89 18.58
CA LEU A 47 34.37 -6.74 19.79
C LEU A 47 33.60 -7.12 21.04
N VAL A 48 32.33 -6.72 21.12
CA VAL A 48 31.42 -7.12 22.22
C VAL A 48 31.27 -8.64 22.27
N LEU A 49 30.96 -9.28 21.14
CA LEU A 49 30.86 -10.74 21.07
C LEU A 49 32.15 -11.45 21.47
N ASN A 50 33.31 -10.98 21.01
CA ASN A 50 34.60 -11.55 21.38
C ASN A 50 34.91 -11.41 22.87
N ALA A 51 34.60 -10.26 23.48
CA ALA A 51 34.83 -10.03 24.90
C ALA A 51 34.02 -11.00 25.77
N ILE A 52 32.79 -11.28 25.35
CA ILE A 52 31.90 -12.22 26.04
C ILE A 52 32.37 -13.64 25.87
N ARG A 53 32.80 -14.04 24.66
CA ARG A 53 33.41 -15.35 24.42
C ARG A 53 34.63 -15.58 25.32
N ILE A 54 35.53 -14.61 25.43
CA ILE A 54 36.72 -14.70 26.30
C ILE A 54 36.32 -14.89 27.78
N GLN A 55 35.26 -14.22 28.23
CA GLN A 55 34.80 -14.34 29.62
C GLN A 55 34.12 -15.68 29.89
N LYS A 56 33.36 -16.21 28.94
CA LYS A 56 32.82 -17.57 29.04
C LYS A 56 33.92 -18.63 29.05
N ASP A 57 34.95 -18.48 28.22
CA ASP A 57 36.11 -19.39 28.25
C ASP A 57 36.81 -19.37 29.62
N ALA A 58 36.80 -18.22 30.32
CA ALA A 58 37.35 -18.07 31.66
C ALA A 58 36.41 -18.55 32.78
N ASN A 59 35.09 -18.53 32.57
CA ASN A 59 34.07 -18.99 33.51
C ASN A 59 32.95 -19.74 32.76
N PRO A 60 33.03 -21.08 32.67
CA PRO A 60 32.10 -21.91 31.89
C PRO A 60 30.64 -21.86 32.35
N ASP A 61 30.37 -21.42 33.57
CA ASP A 61 29.03 -21.36 34.16
C ASP A 61 28.25 -20.09 33.77
N LEU A 62 28.86 -19.17 33.01
CA LEU A 62 28.20 -17.95 32.51
C LEU A 62 27.20 -18.29 31.39
N ASP A 63 25.92 -18.02 31.64
CA ASP A 63 24.87 -18.19 30.65
C ASP A 63 24.81 -17.00 29.68
N GLU A 64 25.21 -17.24 28.42
CA GLU A 64 25.18 -16.25 27.34
C GLU A 64 23.76 -15.81 26.94
N THR A 65 22.72 -16.57 27.31
CA THR A 65 21.34 -16.33 26.84
C THR A 65 20.61 -15.19 27.55
N THR A 66 21.18 -14.62 28.61
CA THR A 66 20.53 -13.62 29.47
C THR A 66 21.32 -12.31 29.56
N ILE A 67 22.30 -12.09 28.69
CA ILE A 67 23.08 -10.84 28.70
C ILE A 67 22.25 -9.73 28.05
N SER A 68 21.82 -8.78 28.88
CA SER A 68 21.15 -7.56 28.47
C SER A 68 21.98 -6.34 28.87
N LYS A 69 21.61 -5.16 28.33
CA LYS A 69 22.31 -3.90 28.61
C LYS A 69 22.54 -3.62 30.11
N SER A 70 21.64 -4.04 31.00
CA SER A 70 21.75 -3.78 32.44
C SER A 70 22.89 -4.52 33.14
N ASN A 71 23.36 -5.63 32.58
CA ASN A 71 24.36 -6.50 33.23
C ASN A 71 25.73 -6.44 32.53
N LEU A 72 25.88 -5.62 31.48
CA LEU A 72 27.12 -5.47 30.70
C LEU A 72 28.29 -4.89 31.50
N SER A 73 28.04 -4.14 32.58
CA SER A 73 29.09 -3.62 33.46
C SER A 73 29.89 -4.74 34.13
N GLU A 74 29.26 -5.89 34.38
CA GLU A 74 29.92 -7.09 34.92
C GLU A 74 30.96 -7.64 33.92
N TYR A 75 30.73 -7.40 32.63
CA TYR A 75 31.61 -7.79 31.53
C TYR A 75 32.63 -6.70 31.15
N LYS A 76 32.72 -5.60 31.91
CA LYS A 76 33.61 -4.44 31.64
C LYS A 76 33.45 -3.83 30.24
N LEU A 77 32.24 -3.91 29.67
CA LEU A 77 31.92 -3.35 28.36
C LEU A 77 31.25 -1.98 28.51
N SER A 78 31.57 -1.04 27.62
CA SER A 78 30.91 0.27 27.59
C SER A 78 29.49 0.14 27.05
N THR A 79 28.51 0.75 27.72
CA THR A 79 27.09 0.73 27.35
C THR A 79 26.58 2.06 26.81
N GLU A 80 27.44 3.07 26.74
CA GLU A 80 27.07 4.46 26.43
C GLU A 80 26.63 4.68 24.98
N HIS A 81 26.90 3.72 24.10
CA HIS A 81 26.65 3.84 22.67
C HIS A 81 25.50 2.98 22.15
N TYR A 82 24.78 2.28 23.02
CA TYR A 82 23.65 1.43 22.64
C TYR A 82 22.39 1.79 23.38
N THR A 83 21.24 1.76 22.71
CA THR A 83 19.92 1.91 23.34
C THR A 83 19.51 0.60 23.98
N SER A 84 19.69 -0.52 23.28
CA SER A 84 19.47 -1.88 23.76
C SER A 84 20.57 -2.81 23.26
N LEU A 85 20.82 -3.88 24.03
CA LEU A 85 21.71 -4.96 23.67
C LEU A 85 21.15 -6.24 24.28
N THR A 86 21.07 -7.28 23.46
CA THR A 86 20.65 -8.63 23.86
C THR A 86 21.58 -9.65 23.19
N ILE A 87 21.92 -10.71 23.90
CA ILE A 87 22.62 -11.87 23.33
C ILE A 87 21.78 -13.11 23.53
N THR A 88 21.61 -13.86 22.45
CA THR A 88 20.86 -15.10 22.39
C THR A 88 21.77 -16.20 21.83
N LYS A 89 21.20 -17.35 21.48
CA LYS A 89 21.89 -18.45 20.81
C LYS A 89 21.23 -18.75 19.48
N GLU A 90 22.05 -18.92 18.45
CA GLU A 90 21.63 -19.43 17.15
C GLU A 90 22.60 -20.55 16.77
N ASN A 91 22.11 -21.78 16.60
CA ASN A 91 22.93 -22.97 16.29
C ASN A 91 24.13 -23.18 17.23
N ASP A 92 23.91 -23.07 18.55
CA ASP A 92 24.93 -23.13 19.61
C ASP A 92 26.05 -22.07 19.53
N GLN A 93 25.88 -21.05 18.69
CA GLN A 93 26.78 -19.89 18.62
C GLN A 93 26.13 -18.66 19.28
N PRO A 94 26.93 -17.78 19.91
CA PRO A 94 26.43 -16.51 20.42
C PRO A 94 25.93 -15.64 19.27
N TYR A 95 24.67 -15.23 19.37
CA TYR A 95 24.03 -14.29 18.45
C TYR A 95 23.78 -12.98 19.19
N ILE A 96 24.16 -11.85 18.62
CA ILE A 96 23.95 -10.55 19.24
C ILE A 96 22.88 -9.75 18.51
N TYR A 97 22.13 -8.95 19.25
CA TYR A 97 21.25 -7.91 18.75
C TYR A 97 21.52 -6.60 19.50
N ILE A 98 21.89 -5.54 18.77
CA ILE A 98 22.25 -4.25 19.36
C ILE A 98 21.57 -3.12 18.60
N LYS A 99 20.90 -2.20 19.32
CA LYS A 99 20.42 -0.93 18.77
C LYS A 99 21.41 0.18 19.10
N GLY A 100 21.94 0.87 18.10
CA GLY A 100 22.89 1.97 18.28
C GLY A 100 22.24 3.26 18.76
N THR A 101 23.00 4.08 19.50
CA THR A 101 22.66 5.48 19.80
C THR A 101 23.85 6.40 19.47
N ASN A 102 23.68 7.71 19.63
CA ASN A 102 24.71 8.73 19.35
C ASN A 102 25.27 8.57 17.92
N LYS A 103 26.57 8.27 17.78
CA LYS A 103 27.24 8.05 16.49
C LYS A 103 26.62 6.94 15.64
N TRP A 104 25.89 5.99 16.24
CA TRP A 104 25.21 4.88 15.54
C TRP A 104 23.69 4.97 15.62
N GLN A 105 23.13 6.13 15.96
CA GLN A 105 21.69 6.35 15.93
C GLN A 105 21.10 5.99 14.56
N GLY A 106 19.96 5.29 14.58
CA GLY A 106 19.25 4.81 13.39
C GLY A 106 19.77 3.49 12.82
N LEU A 107 20.78 2.86 13.44
CA LEU A 107 21.30 1.56 13.02
C LEU A 107 21.06 0.49 14.08
N LYS A 108 20.89 -0.75 13.63
CA LYS A 108 20.96 -1.96 14.43
C LYS A 108 22.01 -2.92 13.86
N ALA A 109 22.67 -3.68 14.73
CA ALA A 109 23.64 -4.70 14.36
C ALA A 109 23.20 -6.04 14.93
N CYS A 110 23.23 -7.08 14.10
CA CYS A 110 22.87 -8.42 14.53
C CYS A 110 23.58 -9.52 13.75
N GLY A 111 23.74 -10.68 14.38
CA GLY A 111 24.42 -11.83 13.79
C GLY A 111 25.39 -12.51 14.75
N THR A 112 26.12 -13.48 14.21
CA THR A 112 27.22 -14.16 14.91
C THR A 112 28.54 -13.43 14.68
N TYR A 113 29.63 -13.90 15.30
CA TYR A 113 30.96 -13.34 15.06
C TYR A 113 31.40 -13.41 13.59
N LYS A 114 31.04 -14.50 12.89
CA LYS A 114 31.41 -14.72 11.49
C LYS A 114 30.49 -13.94 10.54
N ASP A 115 29.20 -13.89 10.87
CA ASP A 115 28.14 -13.39 9.98
C ASP A 115 27.40 -12.19 10.59
N MET A 116 28.17 -11.19 11.04
CA MET A 116 27.64 -9.94 11.58
C MET A 116 27.20 -9.00 10.46
N ASN A 117 25.97 -8.49 10.54
CA ASN A 117 25.43 -7.50 9.61
C ASN A 117 24.89 -6.27 10.35
N VAL A 118 24.75 -5.16 9.62
CA VAL A 118 24.27 -3.88 10.16
C VAL A 118 23.19 -3.33 9.23
N TYR A 119 22.04 -3.03 9.82
CA TYR A 119 20.83 -2.60 9.13
C TYR A 119 20.37 -1.25 9.67
N PRO A 120 19.66 -0.45 8.87
CA PRO A 120 18.75 0.57 9.39
C PRO A 120 17.78 -0.01 10.44
N ILE A 121 17.43 0.79 11.45
CA ILE A 121 16.62 0.31 12.58
C ILE A 121 15.18 -0.04 12.18
N ASP A 122 14.69 0.58 11.12
CA ASP A 122 13.37 0.45 10.47
C ASP A 122 13.24 -0.77 9.54
N GLU A 123 14.34 -1.43 9.15
CA GLU A 123 14.30 -2.69 8.38
C GLU A 123 13.93 -3.88 9.28
N LEU A 124 12.63 -4.10 9.51
CA LEU A 124 12.07 -5.12 10.42
C LEU A 124 12.31 -6.57 9.94
N GLY A 125 12.36 -7.52 10.89
CA GLY A 125 12.42 -8.97 10.60
C GLY A 125 13.79 -9.49 10.15
N VAL A 126 14.80 -8.61 10.10
CA VAL A 126 16.15 -8.96 9.64
C VAL A 126 17.04 -9.53 10.75
N CYS A 127 16.66 -9.35 12.02
CA CYS A 127 17.44 -9.79 13.17
C CYS A 127 16.64 -10.74 14.08
N VAL A 128 17.32 -11.76 14.62
CA VAL A 128 16.76 -12.58 15.70
C VAL A 128 16.64 -11.71 16.96
N GLY A 129 15.42 -11.56 17.48
CA GLY A 129 15.15 -10.69 18.64
C GLY A 129 14.88 -9.21 18.30
N ASP A 130 14.70 -8.88 17.01
CA ASP A 130 13.92 -7.68 16.66
C ASP A 130 12.54 -7.84 17.31
N PRO A 131 11.92 -6.78 17.88
CA PRO A 131 10.52 -6.90 18.25
C PRO A 131 9.77 -7.41 17.01
N GLU A 132 9.02 -8.49 17.17
CA GLU A 132 8.09 -8.93 16.13
C GLU A 132 7.35 -7.69 15.63
N VAL A 133 7.18 -7.65 14.31
CA VAL A 133 6.37 -6.68 13.57
C VAL A 133 5.27 -6.18 14.51
N LEU A 134 5.17 -4.85 14.69
CA LEU A 134 4.00 -4.28 15.33
C LEU A 134 2.80 -4.76 14.52
N PHE A 135 2.22 -5.89 14.93
CA PHE A 135 0.92 -6.30 14.48
C PHE A 135 0.05 -5.08 14.71
N ILE A 136 -0.72 -4.74 13.69
CA ILE A 136 -1.86 -3.87 13.86
C ILE A 136 -2.58 -4.36 15.13
N GLU A 137 -2.80 -3.47 16.11
CA GLU A 137 -3.61 -3.80 17.29
C GLU A 137 -5.06 -3.99 16.84
N ASP A 138 -5.34 -5.17 16.30
CA ASP A 138 -6.66 -5.69 16.06
C ASP A 138 -6.85 -6.88 17.01
N PRO A 139 -7.55 -6.68 18.12
CA PRO A 139 -7.71 -7.74 19.10
C PRO A 139 -8.53 -8.92 18.57
N ASN A 140 -9.26 -8.77 17.45
CA ASN A 140 -10.14 -9.82 16.92
C ASN A 140 -10.25 -9.75 15.38
N PRO A 141 -9.23 -10.23 14.65
CA PRO A 141 -9.22 -10.25 13.20
C PRO A 141 -10.45 -10.97 12.62
N GLY A 142 -11.12 -10.29 11.70
CA GLY A 142 -12.35 -10.77 11.10
C GLY A 142 -13.62 -10.41 11.86
N VAL A 143 -13.54 -9.50 12.86
CA VAL A 143 -14.69 -8.88 13.53
C VAL A 143 -14.67 -7.37 13.30
N ILE A 144 -15.57 -6.87 12.46
CA ILE A 144 -15.52 -5.45 12.04
C ILE A 144 -16.53 -4.56 12.75
N CYS A 145 -17.65 -5.11 13.25
CA CYS A 145 -18.68 -4.34 13.92
C CYS A 145 -18.77 -4.74 15.39
N GLY A 146 -18.62 -3.79 16.33
CA GLY A 146 -18.76 -4.05 17.76
C GLY A 146 -17.55 -3.59 18.56
N ASN A 147 -17.34 -4.19 19.74
CA ASN A 147 -16.23 -3.89 20.63
C ASN A 147 -14.97 -4.74 20.35
N GLY A 148 -14.89 -5.30 19.14
CA GLY A 148 -13.88 -6.28 18.74
C GLY A 148 -14.21 -7.71 19.16
N THR A 149 -14.72 -7.97 20.36
CA THR A 149 -14.77 -9.37 20.87
C THR A 149 -15.81 -10.28 20.19
N ALA A 150 -16.84 -9.70 19.58
CA ALA A 150 -17.86 -10.41 18.82
C ALA A 150 -18.55 -9.44 17.85
N GLU A 151 -19.08 -9.99 16.75
CA GLU A 151 -19.87 -9.23 15.80
C GLU A 151 -21.15 -8.69 16.44
N ASP A 152 -21.32 -7.37 16.41
CA ASP A 152 -22.45 -6.64 16.96
C ASP A 152 -22.99 -5.58 15.98
N TYR A 153 -23.10 -5.98 14.70
CA TYR A 153 -23.58 -5.14 13.61
C TYR A 153 -24.85 -4.33 13.93
N ASN A 154 -25.81 -4.90 14.66
CA ASN A 154 -27.10 -4.27 14.90
C ASN A 154 -27.03 -3.09 15.90
N ASN A 155 -26.05 -3.07 16.80
CA ASN A 155 -25.99 -2.10 17.90
C ASN A 155 -24.91 -1.02 17.73
N VAL A 156 -24.20 -1.01 16.60
CA VAL A 156 -23.18 0.01 16.29
C VAL A 156 -23.49 0.73 14.98
N ASP A 157 -23.15 2.01 14.90
CA ASP A 157 -23.30 2.81 13.67
C ASP A 157 -22.05 2.78 12.79
N THR A 158 -20.90 2.42 13.36
CA THR A 158 -19.60 2.36 12.68
C THR A 158 -18.96 0.99 12.88
N CYS A 159 -18.41 0.46 11.79
CA CYS A 159 -17.56 -0.72 11.75
C CYS A 159 -16.16 -0.32 11.28
N TYR A 160 -15.14 -1.05 11.70
CA TYR A 160 -13.74 -0.70 11.47
C TYR A 160 -13.01 -1.85 10.77
N ILE A 161 -12.13 -1.49 9.84
CA ILE A 161 -11.25 -2.44 9.15
C ILE A 161 -9.82 -2.10 9.53
N TYR A 162 -9.19 -3.01 10.27
CA TYR A 162 -7.79 -2.89 10.69
C TYR A 162 -6.89 -3.81 9.89
N THR A 163 -7.36 -5.01 9.57
CA THR A 163 -6.56 -6.10 8.99
C THR A 163 -7.09 -6.58 7.64
N VAL A 164 -6.34 -7.46 6.98
CA VAL A 164 -6.81 -8.14 5.75
C VAL A 164 -8.03 -9.02 6.04
N GLU A 165 -8.04 -9.70 7.20
CA GLU A 165 -9.16 -10.52 7.67
C GLU A 165 -10.45 -9.71 7.76
N ASP A 166 -10.38 -8.50 8.31
CA ASP A 166 -11.52 -7.59 8.41
C ASP A 166 -12.06 -7.18 7.03
N LEU A 167 -11.18 -6.92 6.07
CA LEU A 167 -11.58 -6.56 4.71
C LEU A 167 -12.33 -7.72 4.03
N VAL A 168 -11.88 -8.95 4.25
CA VAL A 168 -12.55 -10.16 3.74
C VAL A 168 -13.86 -10.42 4.48
N THR A 169 -13.91 -10.23 5.80
CA THR A 169 -15.16 -10.26 6.58
C THR A 169 -16.16 -9.26 6.04
N PHE A 170 -15.73 -8.02 5.78
CA PHE A 170 -16.60 -6.99 5.22
C PHE A 170 -17.20 -7.41 3.88
N SER A 171 -16.37 -7.97 2.98
CA SER A 171 -16.86 -8.53 1.72
C SER A 171 -17.88 -9.64 1.94
N ASN A 172 -17.61 -10.58 2.84
CA ASN A 172 -18.52 -11.68 3.15
C ASN A 172 -19.85 -11.22 3.77
N MET A 173 -19.82 -10.19 4.62
CA MET A 173 -21.03 -9.61 5.22
C MET A 173 -21.93 -8.96 4.17
N VAL A 174 -21.34 -8.18 3.25
CA VAL A 174 -22.12 -7.58 2.16
C VAL A 174 -22.65 -8.65 1.21
N ASN A 175 -21.82 -9.63 0.85
CA ASN A 175 -22.22 -10.69 -0.09
C ASN A 175 -23.16 -11.74 0.51
N GLY A 176 -23.29 -11.81 1.84
CA GLY A 176 -24.14 -12.77 2.53
C GLY A 176 -23.58 -14.20 2.55
N THR A 177 -22.27 -14.37 2.37
CA THR A 177 -21.60 -15.68 2.31
C THR A 177 -21.80 -16.50 3.59
N THR A 178 -21.99 -15.84 4.74
CA THR A 178 -22.24 -16.47 6.05
C THR A 178 -23.72 -16.79 6.30
N GLY A 179 -24.58 -16.66 5.29
CA GLY A 179 -26.03 -16.90 5.39
C GLY A 179 -26.84 -15.74 5.98
N THR A 180 -26.18 -14.62 6.34
CA THR A 180 -26.84 -13.38 6.78
C THR A 180 -26.41 -12.23 5.88
N TYR A 181 -27.37 -11.46 5.37
CA TYR A 181 -27.12 -10.31 4.50
C TYR A 181 -27.09 -9.00 5.28
N TYR A 182 -26.02 -8.23 5.07
CA TYR A 182 -25.81 -6.93 5.72
C TYR A 182 -25.75 -5.82 4.66
N THR A 183 -26.74 -4.94 4.63
CA THR A 183 -26.80 -3.82 3.65
C THR A 183 -25.83 -2.69 3.96
N PHE A 184 -25.44 -2.54 5.23
CA PHE A 184 -24.76 -1.36 5.79
C PHE A 184 -25.53 -0.05 5.64
N LEU A 185 -26.84 -0.10 5.35
CA LEU A 185 -27.66 1.10 5.24
C LEU A 185 -27.59 1.93 6.54
N ASN A 186 -27.26 3.21 6.40
CA ASN A 186 -27.02 4.16 7.51
C ASN A 186 -25.86 3.79 8.45
N LYS A 187 -24.89 2.99 7.99
CA LYS A 187 -23.68 2.67 8.75
C LYS A 187 -22.42 3.16 8.06
N ASN A 188 -21.41 3.44 8.86
CA ASN A 188 -20.06 3.74 8.40
C ASN A 188 -19.17 2.49 8.48
N VAL A 189 -18.27 2.34 7.52
CA VAL A 189 -17.19 1.36 7.50
C VAL A 189 -15.91 2.14 7.29
N GLU A 190 -15.03 2.14 8.28
CA GLU A 190 -13.83 2.98 8.29
C GLU A 190 -12.58 2.13 8.15
N LEU A 191 -11.75 2.45 7.17
CA LEU A 191 -10.42 1.86 7.03
C LEU A 191 -9.47 2.56 7.99
N MET A 192 -8.90 1.80 8.93
CA MET A 192 -8.10 2.34 10.03
C MET A 192 -6.60 2.30 9.73
N ASN A 193 -6.17 1.30 8.97
CA ASN A 193 -4.77 1.11 8.58
C ASN A 193 -4.62 0.94 7.08
N ASP A 194 -3.38 1.11 6.61
CA ASP A 194 -3.04 0.68 5.27
C ASP A 194 -3.04 -0.85 5.23
N ILE A 195 -3.62 -1.40 4.17
CA ILE A 195 -3.71 -2.84 3.93
C ILE A 195 -2.80 -3.18 2.75
N ASN A 196 -2.05 -4.27 2.85
CA ASN A 196 -1.26 -4.79 1.76
C ASN A 196 -1.44 -6.31 1.69
N ILE A 197 -2.17 -6.77 0.67
CA ILE A 197 -2.54 -8.18 0.51
C ILE A 197 -1.31 -9.11 0.40
N THR A 198 -0.13 -8.59 0.03
CA THR A 198 1.08 -9.42 -0.10
C THR A 198 2.03 -9.31 1.10
N ASP A 199 1.70 -8.50 2.11
CA ASP A 199 2.53 -8.24 3.29
C ASP A 199 1.86 -8.77 4.57
N ASP A 200 2.51 -9.77 5.18
CA ASP A 200 2.06 -10.46 6.38
C ASP A 200 1.87 -9.52 7.59
N SER A 201 2.50 -8.34 7.59
CA SER A 201 2.35 -7.34 8.66
C SER A 201 0.97 -6.70 8.74
N THR A 202 0.17 -6.82 7.67
CA THR A 202 -1.20 -6.26 7.61
C THR A 202 -2.29 -7.28 7.95
N TYR A 203 -1.87 -8.51 8.30
CA TYR A 203 -2.74 -9.58 8.78
C TYR A 203 -2.71 -9.62 10.30
N GLY A 204 -3.87 -9.92 10.90
CA GLY A 204 -3.94 -10.24 12.33
C GLY A 204 -3.43 -11.65 12.64
N ASP A 205 -3.66 -12.59 11.73
CA ASP A 205 -3.08 -13.94 11.69
C ASP A 205 -2.78 -14.35 10.25
N SER A 206 -1.53 -14.13 9.83
CA SER A 206 -1.05 -14.48 8.48
C SER A 206 -1.18 -15.98 8.11
N THR A 207 -1.46 -16.85 9.08
CA THR A 207 -1.62 -18.30 8.88
C THR A 207 -3.08 -18.75 8.80
N THR A 208 -4.03 -17.82 8.94
CA THR A 208 -5.45 -18.13 9.03
C THR A 208 -6.00 -18.82 7.76
N LYS A 209 -6.93 -19.75 7.98
CA LYS A 209 -7.64 -20.52 6.94
C LYS A 209 -9.17 -20.48 7.14
N ILE A 210 -9.66 -19.53 7.93
CA ILE A 210 -11.05 -19.50 8.40
C ILE A 210 -12.05 -19.06 7.33
N PHE A 211 -11.58 -18.51 6.21
CA PHE A 211 -12.40 -17.88 5.17
C PHE A 211 -12.74 -18.80 3.99
N GLU A 212 -12.62 -20.12 4.18
CA GLU A 212 -12.89 -21.13 3.16
C GLU A 212 -12.05 -20.92 1.88
N ASP A 213 -12.51 -21.46 0.75
CA ASP A 213 -11.86 -21.38 -0.58
C ASP A 213 -12.38 -20.13 -1.31
N ILE A 214 -11.62 -19.03 -1.27
CA ILE A 214 -12.00 -17.74 -1.88
C ILE A 214 -11.61 -17.71 -3.36
N ASN A 215 -10.47 -18.33 -3.69
CA ASN A 215 -9.94 -18.35 -5.04
C ASN A 215 -10.61 -19.37 -5.96
N ASN A 216 -11.54 -20.17 -5.42
CA ASN A 216 -12.33 -21.20 -6.10
C ASN A 216 -11.47 -22.27 -6.79
N ASN A 217 -10.31 -22.60 -6.21
CA ASN A 217 -9.40 -23.62 -6.75
C ASN A 217 -9.72 -25.05 -6.27
N GLY A 218 -10.70 -25.19 -5.35
CA GLY A 218 -11.13 -26.45 -4.76
C GLY A 218 -10.35 -26.87 -3.50
N THR A 219 -9.47 -26.02 -2.98
CA THR A 219 -8.60 -26.29 -1.82
C THR A 219 -8.60 -25.10 -0.87
N ILE A 220 -8.72 -25.36 0.45
CA ILE A 220 -8.62 -24.31 1.46
C ILE A 220 -7.15 -24.10 1.86
N GLU A 221 -6.63 -22.92 1.57
CA GLU A 221 -5.27 -22.48 1.83
C GLU A 221 -5.20 -21.37 2.88
N ILE A 222 -4.01 -20.81 3.11
CA ILE A 222 -3.88 -19.62 3.96
C ILE A 222 -4.48 -18.41 3.23
N LEU A 223 -5.05 -17.47 3.99
CA LEU A 223 -5.78 -16.32 3.43
C LEU A 223 -4.98 -15.53 2.39
N LYS A 224 -3.68 -15.32 2.62
CA LYS A 224 -2.83 -14.66 1.62
C LYS A 224 -2.81 -15.39 0.28
N THR A 225 -2.70 -16.72 0.28
CA THR A 225 -2.74 -17.52 -0.95
C THR A 225 -4.11 -17.40 -1.62
N GLU A 226 -5.19 -17.55 -0.84
CA GLU A 226 -6.56 -17.36 -1.31
C GLU A 226 -6.82 -16.01 -1.98
N LEU A 227 -6.12 -14.96 -1.53
CA LEU A 227 -6.28 -13.61 -2.08
C LEU A 227 -5.35 -13.30 -3.26
N THR A 228 -4.33 -14.13 -3.53
CA THR A 228 -3.26 -13.84 -4.50
C THR A 228 -3.16 -14.86 -5.63
N THR A 229 -3.94 -15.94 -5.62
CA THR A 229 -3.94 -16.99 -6.64
C THR A 229 -5.32 -17.17 -7.27
N GLU A 230 -5.35 -17.86 -8.41
CA GLU A 230 -6.56 -18.19 -9.19
C GLU A 230 -7.53 -17.01 -9.31
N GLU A 231 -8.71 -17.06 -8.67
CA GLU A 231 -9.70 -15.99 -8.78
C GLU A 231 -9.55 -14.81 -7.79
N GLY A 232 -8.74 -14.95 -6.75
CA GLY A 232 -8.48 -13.90 -5.76
C GLY A 232 -9.72 -13.34 -5.03
N PHE A 233 -9.58 -12.11 -4.53
CA PHE A 233 -10.56 -11.43 -3.66
C PHE A 233 -11.98 -11.41 -4.25
N MET A 234 -12.98 -11.62 -3.41
CA MET A 234 -14.39 -11.50 -3.78
C MET A 234 -14.84 -10.02 -3.74
N PRO A 235 -15.29 -9.42 -4.86
CA PRO A 235 -15.81 -8.04 -4.86
C PRO A 235 -16.86 -7.80 -3.80
N ILE A 236 -16.84 -6.61 -3.18
CA ILE A 236 -17.82 -6.22 -2.15
C ILE A 236 -19.14 -5.90 -2.84
N GLY A 237 -20.08 -6.83 -2.72
CA GLY A 237 -21.44 -6.71 -3.21
C GLY A 237 -21.62 -6.91 -4.72
N ASP A 238 -22.88 -7.10 -5.11
CA ASP A 238 -23.33 -7.27 -6.48
C ASP A 238 -24.73 -6.67 -6.71
N ASN A 239 -25.34 -6.97 -7.86
CA ASN A 239 -26.66 -6.45 -8.21
C ASN A 239 -27.80 -6.97 -7.30
N THR A 240 -27.58 -8.05 -6.57
CA THR A 240 -28.53 -8.58 -5.56
C THR A 240 -28.21 -7.97 -4.20
N ASN A 241 -26.93 -8.04 -3.82
CA ASN A 241 -26.41 -7.70 -2.51
C ASN A 241 -25.50 -6.48 -2.63
N ASN A 242 -26.08 -5.30 -2.84
CA ASN A 242 -25.31 -4.06 -3.04
C ASN A 242 -24.91 -3.39 -1.72
N PHE A 243 -23.75 -2.74 -1.72
CA PHE A 243 -23.29 -1.95 -0.57
C PHE A 243 -24.08 -0.64 -0.47
N GLN A 244 -24.75 -0.37 0.65
CA GLN A 244 -25.60 0.82 0.86
C GLN A 244 -25.10 1.75 1.96
N GLY A 245 -23.95 1.44 2.56
CA GLY A 245 -23.36 2.23 3.64
C GLY A 245 -22.44 3.35 3.18
N THR A 246 -21.65 3.85 4.12
CA THR A 246 -20.61 4.84 3.89
C THR A 246 -19.26 4.20 4.15
N PHE A 247 -18.46 4.00 3.13
CA PHE A 247 -17.07 3.56 3.26
C PHE A 247 -16.15 4.79 3.33
N VAL A 248 -15.45 4.93 4.44
CA VAL A 248 -14.50 6.02 4.71
C VAL A 248 -13.09 5.43 4.65
N GLY A 249 -12.36 5.73 3.59
CA GLY A 249 -11.01 5.22 3.40
C GLY A 249 -9.96 5.91 4.29
N ASN A 250 -10.28 7.04 4.95
CA ASN A 250 -9.37 7.79 5.81
C ASN A 250 -8.01 8.16 5.16
N ALA A 251 -8.01 8.36 3.84
CA ALA A 251 -6.82 8.53 3.00
C ALA A 251 -5.80 7.38 3.10
N LYS A 252 -6.22 6.22 3.60
CA LYS A 252 -5.44 4.98 3.68
C LYS A 252 -5.38 4.29 2.33
N THR A 253 -4.46 3.35 2.23
CA THR A 253 -4.15 2.62 1.01
C THR A 253 -4.49 1.15 1.18
N ILE A 254 -5.19 0.57 0.20
CA ILE A 254 -5.23 -0.87 -0.01
C ILE A 254 -4.32 -1.18 -1.19
N SER A 255 -3.29 -1.99 -0.95
CA SER A 255 -2.25 -2.32 -1.93
C SER A 255 -2.33 -3.76 -2.39
N ASN A 256 -1.93 -4.01 -3.64
CA ASN A 256 -1.79 -5.34 -4.23
C ASN A 256 -3.09 -6.16 -4.22
N LEU A 257 -4.24 -5.49 -4.33
CA LEU A 257 -5.55 -6.15 -4.47
C LEU A 257 -5.60 -6.90 -5.80
N TYR A 258 -5.84 -8.21 -5.72
CA TYR A 258 -5.97 -9.09 -6.87
C TYR A 258 -7.39 -9.66 -6.97
N ILE A 259 -8.03 -9.45 -8.12
CA ILE A 259 -9.35 -10.00 -8.45
C ILE A 259 -9.26 -10.53 -9.89
N ASN A 260 -9.41 -11.85 -10.09
CA ASN A 260 -9.36 -12.45 -11.42
C ASN A 260 -10.62 -13.26 -11.69
N LYS A 261 -11.70 -12.55 -12.02
CA LYS A 261 -13.03 -13.15 -12.24
C LYS A 261 -13.52 -12.81 -13.66
N PRO A 262 -12.90 -13.37 -14.72
CA PRO A 262 -13.06 -12.95 -16.12
C PRO A 262 -14.48 -13.08 -16.68
N THR A 263 -15.31 -13.91 -16.04
CA THR A 263 -16.71 -14.14 -16.41
C THR A 263 -17.71 -13.42 -15.50
N ARG A 264 -17.26 -12.86 -14.36
CA ARG A 264 -18.10 -12.17 -13.39
C ARG A 264 -18.43 -10.75 -13.85
N GLN A 265 -19.70 -10.37 -13.72
CA GLN A 265 -20.14 -8.99 -13.87
C GLN A 265 -20.07 -8.25 -12.51
N TYR A 266 -20.02 -6.92 -12.55
CA TYR A 266 -19.94 -6.08 -11.35
C TYR A 266 -18.64 -6.33 -10.59
N THR A 267 -17.52 -5.94 -11.19
CA THR A 267 -16.18 -6.24 -10.67
C THR A 267 -15.43 -4.96 -10.34
N GLY A 268 -14.83 -4.94 -9.16
CA GLY A 268 -14.03 -3.87 -8.57
C GLY A 268 -13.83 -4.20 -7.09
N LEU A 269 -13.18 -3.33 -6.31
CA LEU A 269 -13.22 -3.49 -4.86
C LEU A 269 -14.68 -3.58 -4.37
N PHE A 270 -15.53 -2.70 -4.90
CA PHE A 270 -16.99 -2.77 -4.75
C PHE A 270 -17.64 -3.17 -6.07
N GLY A 271 -18.23 -4.36 -6.15
CA GLY A 271 -18.90 -4.79 -7.37
C GLY A 271 -20.08 -3.87 -7.73
N TYR A 272 -20.93 -3.57 -6.75
CA TYR A 272 -22.07 -2.67 -6.88
C TYR A 272 -22.20 -1.72 -5.69
N ASN A 273 -22.05 -0.42 -5.95
CA ASN A 273 -22.20 0.63 -4.94
C ASN A 273 -23.59 1.30 -5.02
N ASN A 274 -24.33 1.30 -3.93
CA ASN A 274 -25.54 2.11 -3.71
C ASN A 274 -25.36 3.20 -2.63
N GLY A 275 -24.20 3.20 -1.96
CA GLY A 275 -23.87 4.06 -0.83
C GLY A 275 -22.88 5.17 -1.18
N TYR A 276 -21.96 5.46 -0.25
CA TYR A 276 -20.92 6.47 -0.38
C TYR A 276 -19.55 5.81 -0.19
N ILE A 277 -18.59 6.08 -1.06
CA ILE A 277 -17.22 5.59 -0.94
C ILE A 277 -16.31 6.80 -1.13
N TYR A 278 -15.48 7.14 -0.14
CA TYR A 278 -14.57 8.26 -0.31
C TYR A 278 -13.26 8.17 0.48
N GLY A 279 -12.25 8.90 0.01
CA GLY A 279 -10.98 9.06 0.70
C GLY A 279 -10.14 7.79 0.73
N LEU A 280 -10.07 7.05 -0.38
CA LEU A 280 -9.38 5.75 -0.46
C LEU A 280 -8.34 5.76 -1.58
N ASN A 281 -7.17 5.17 -1.28
CA ASN A 281 -6.15 4.90 -2.30
C ASN A 281 -6.11 3.39 -2.61
N LEU A 282 -6.07 3.04 -3.89
CA LEU A 282 -5.78 1.69 -4.36
C LEU A 282 -4.46 1.68 -5.13
N VAL A 283 -3.49 0.85 -4.74
CA VAL A 283 -2.15 0.86 -5.34
C VAL A 283 -1.70 -0.54 -5.73
N GLY A 284 -1.13 -0.69 -6.93
CA GLY A 284 -0.68 -1.99 -7.44
C GLY A 284 -1.81 -3.00 -7.61
N ILE A 285 -3.03 -2.53 -7.91
CA ILE A 285 -4.17 -3.44 -8.11
C ILE A 285 -4.04 -4.21 -9.43
N ASN A 286 -4.60 -5.41 -9.47
CA ASN A 286 -4.80 -6.17 -10.70
C ASN A 286 -6.22 -6.75 -10.68
N ILE A 287 -7.11 -6.15 -11.47
CA ILE A 287 -8.54 -6.48 -11.47
C ILE A 287 -8.99 -6.88 -12.87
N GLU A 288 -9.42 -8.13 -13.02
CA GLU A 288 -10.05 -8.67 -14.21
C GLU A 288 -11.51 -9.07 -13.95
N GLY A 289 -12.40 -8.56 -14.79
CA GLY A 289 -13.84 -8.83 -14.76
C GLY A 289 -14.45 -8.91 -16.15
N ASN A 290 -15.76 -9.16 -16.23
CA ASN A 290 -16.48 -9.26 -17.50
C ASN A 290 -17.13 -7.93 -17.92
N THR A 291 -18.27 -7.60 -17.32
CA THR A 291 -19.09 -6.42 -17.64
C THR A 291 -19.23 -5.57 -16.40
N TYR A 292 -19.12 -4.24 -16.54
CA TYR A 292 -19.05 -3.31 -15.41
C TYR A 292 -17.83 -3.60 -14.55
N THR A 293 -16.65 -3.35 -15.11
CA THR A 293 -15.39 -3.51 -14.38
C THR A 293 -14.76 -2.14 -14.15
N GLY A 294 -14.46 -1.84 -12.89
CA GLY A 294 -13.60 -0.72 -12.55
C GLY A 294 -12.86 -0.92 -11.24
N GLY A 295 -11.81 -0.14 -11.03
CA GLY A 295 -10.91 -0.35 -9.91
C GLY A 295 -11.57 -0.19 -8.54
N ILE A 296 -12.30 0.92 -8.33
CA ILE A 296 -13.08 1.14 -7.09
C ILE A 296 -14.42 0.45 -7.19
N THR A 297 -15.18 0.71 -8.26
CA THR A 297 -16.47 0.08 -8.42
C THR A 297 -16.82 -0.29 -9.85
N GLY A 298 -17.38 -1.50 -10.00
CA GLY A 298 -17.91 -1.96 -11.28
C GLY A 298 -19.13 -1.13 -11.71
N TYR A 299 -20.13 -1.06 -10.84
CA TYR A 299 -21.36 -0.29 -11.06
C TYR A 299 -21.62 0.69 -9.91
N ASN A 300 -21.51 1.98 -10.21
CA ASN A 300 -21.82 3.05 -9.29
C ASN A 300 -23.28 3.51 -9.43
N ASN A 301 -24.10 3.15 -8.46
CA ASN A 301 -25.42 3.73 -8.20
C ASN A 301 -25.45 4.55 -6.89
N GLY A 302 -24.27 4.93 -6.39
CA GLY A 302 -24.06 5.72 -5.17
C GLY A 302 -23.24 6.99 -5.46
N ASN A 303 -22.36 7.36 -4.53
CA ASN A 303 -21.36 8.40 -4.74
C ASN A 303 -19.96 7.83 -4.50
N VAL A 304 -19.02 8.20 -5.36
CA VAL A 304 -17.59 7.91 -5.21
C VAL A 304 -16.83 9.23 -5.27
N SER A 305 -15.98 9.53 -4.29
CA SER A 305 -15.13 10.71 -4.33
C SER A 305 -13.76 10.54 -3.69
N ASP A 306 -12.83 11.43 -4.04
CA ASP A 306 -11.53 11.57 -3.36
C ASP A 306 -10.74 10.25 -3.39
N ILE A 307 -10.53 9.76 -4.61
CA ILE A 307 -9.90 8.48 -4.88
C ILE A 307 -8.55 8.69 -5.56
N TYR A 308 -7.55 7.94 -5.12
CA TYR A 308 -6.37 7.65 -5.92
C TYR A 308 -6.34 6.18 -6.34
N LEU A 309 -5.98 5.90 -7.59
CA LEU A 309 -5.89 4.54 -8.10
C LEU A 309 -4.65 4.32 -8.95
N GLN A 310 -3.94 3.22 -8.71
CA GLN A 310 -2.84 2.75 -9.54
C GLN A 310 -2.91 1.23 -9.73
N GLY A 311 -2.71 0.78 -10.97
CA GLY A 311 -2.65 -0.65 -11.32
C GLY A 311 -3.26 -0.97 -12.67
N ASP A 312 -3.81 -2.17 -12.79
CA ASP A 312 -4.35 -2.73 -14.02
C ASP A 312 -5.84 -3.09 -13.86
N VAL A 313 -6.65 -2.71 -14.86
CA VAL A 313 -8.08 -3.04 -14.92
C VAL A 313 -8.44 -3.62 -16.28
N ILE A 314 -8.96 -4.85 -16.29
CA ILE A 314 -9.32 -5.59 -17.50
C ILE A 314 -10.82 -5.90 -17.47
N ALA A 315 -11.55 -5.47 -18.50
CA ALA A 315 -12.95 -5.85 -18.71
C ALA A 315 -13.11 -6.64 -20.01
N ASN A 316 -13.42 -7.93 -19.90
CA ASN A 316 -13.51 -8.83 -21.05
C ASN A 316 -14.71 -8.56 -21.99
N ASN A 317 -15.68 -7.74 -21.56
CA ASN A 317 -16.85 -7.40 -22.36
C ASN A 317 -17.09 -5.89 -22.46
N SER A 318 -18.00 -5.33 -21.64
CA SER A 318 -18.44 -3.92 -21.74
C SER A 318 -18.20 -3.14 -20.45
N TYR A 319 -17.97 -1.82 -20.61
CA TYR A 319 -17.83 -0.84 -19.53
C TYR A 319 -16.58 -1.07 -18.67
N ALA A 320 -15.42 -0.78 -19.27
CA ALA A 320 -14.12 -0.78 -18.61
C ALA A 320 -13.79 0.64 -18.16
N GLY A 321 -13.65 0.87 -16.87
CA GLY A 321 -13.22 2.16 -16.34
C GLY A 321 -12.11 2.00 -15.32
N GLY A 322 -11.02 2.75 -15.44
CA GLY A 322 -9.92 2.61 -14.48
C GLY A 322 -10.36 2.79 -13.01
N VAL A 323 -11.30 3.70 -12.75
CA VAL A 323 -11.88 3.89 -11.41
C VAL A 323 -13.30 3.35 -11.29
N VAL A 324 -14.18 3.70 -12.24
CA VAL A 324 -15.60 3.29 -12.24
C VAL A 324 -15.98 2.71 -13.60
N GLY A 325 -16.49 1.48 -13.62
CA GLY A 325 -16.96 0.85 -14.86
C GLY A 325 -18.18 1.58 -15.46
N TYR A 326 -19.24 1.70 -14.66
CA TYR A 326 -20.49 2.38 -15.05
C TYR A 326 -20.98 3.33 -13.95
N ASN A 327 -21.18 4.60 -14.29
CA ASN A 327 -21.76 5.60 -13.41
C ASN A 327 -23.22 5.88 -13.77
N SER A 328 -24.14 5.64 -12.83
CA SER A 328 -25.59 5.67 -13.06
C SER A 328 -26.22 7.07 -12.95
N THR A 329 -27.55 7.11 -13.14
CA THR A 329 -28.34 8.33 -13.23
C THR A 329 -28.31 9.14 -11.93
N ASN A 330 -27.98 10.43 -12.03
CA ASN A 330 -27.88 11.35 -10.91
C ASN A 330 -26.87 10.91 -9.83
N LYS A 331 -25.82 10.17 -10.24
CA LYS A 331 -24.75 9.69 -9.36
C LYS A 331 -23.42 10.34 -9.68
N ASN A 332 -22.61 10.50 -8.64
CA ASN A 332 -21.38 11.27 -8.69
C ASN A 332 -20.16 10.37 -8.59
N ALA A 333 -19.16 10.68 -9.42
CA ALA A 333 -17.83 10.09 -9.41
C ALA A 333 -16.80 11.24 -9.51
N LEU A 334 -16.41 11.82 -8.38
CA LEU A 334 -15.76 13.13 -8.32
C LEU A 334 -14.36 13.08 -7.71
N SER A 335 -13.49 14.05 -8.02
CA SER A 335 -12.14 14.12 -7.44
C SER A 335 -11.36 12.80 -7.62
N LEU A 336 -11.41 12.24 -8.82
CA LEU A 336 -10.76 10.96 -9.12
C LEU A 336 -9.37 11.19 -9.71
N LEU A 337 -8.37 10.50 -9.18
CA LEU A 337 -7.00 10.54 -9.68
C LEU A 337 -6.55 9.13 -10.01
N ALA A 338 -6.07 8.89 -11.22
CA ALA A 338 -5.61 7.56 -11.61
C ALA A 338 -4.28 7.56 -12.38
N ASP A 339 -3.53 6.48 -12.20
CA ASP A 339 -2.33 6.07 -12.93
C ASP A 339 -2.51 4.58 -13.26
N VAL A 340 -3.29 4.29 -14.31
CA VAL A 340 -3.94 2.98 -14.47
C VAL A 340 -3.93 2.54 -15.92
N ASN A 341 -3.62 1.28 -16.16
CA ASN A 341 -3.83 0.64 -17.45
C ASN A 341 -5.25 0.07 -17.51
N VAL A 342 -5.93 0.29 -18.64
CA VAL A 342 -7.30 -0.19 -18.83
C VAL A 342 -7.41 -0.91 -20.16
N ASP A 343 -7.73 -2.20 -20.10
CA ASP A 343 -7.95 -3.04 -21.28
C ASP A 343 -9.43 -3.45 -21.39
N GLY A 344 -10.07 -3.05 -22.49
CA GLY A 344 -11.47 -3.35 -22.78
C GLY A 344 -11.71 -4.36 -23.91
N GLY A 345 -12.71 -5.21 -23.73
CA GLY A 345 -13.16 -6.20 -24.70
C GLY A 345 -13.93 -5.63 -25.89
N THR A 346 -14.64 -6.52 -26.61
CA THR A 346 -15.16 -6.29 -27.97
C THR A 346 -16.29 -5.26 -28.08
N TYR A 347 -17.09 -5.06 -27.02
CA TYR A 347 -18.27 -4.18 -27.03
C TYR A 347 -18.11 -3.03 -26.02
N SER A 348 -16.89 -2.53 -25.87
CA SER A 348 -16.51 -1.78 -24.69
C SER A 348 -16.71 -0.27 -24.82
N HIS A 349 -17.16 0.31 -23.71
CA HIS A 349 -16.94 1.71 -23.42
C HIS A 349 -15.74 1.73 -22.49
N VAL A 350 -14.58 2.15 -23.00
CA VAL A 350 -13.31 2.10 -22.27
C VAL A 350 -12.89 3.51 -21.94
N GLY A 351 -12.73 3.77 -20.65
CA GLY A 351 -12.24 5.05 -20.16
C GLY A 351 -11.15 4.88 -19.12
N GLY A 352 -10.14 5.73 -19.17
CA GLY A 352 -9.10 5.72 -18.15
C GLY A 352 -9.60 6.03 -16.74
N ILE A 353 -10.67 6.82 -16.60
CA ILE A 353 -11.34 7.06 -15.31
C ILE A 353 -12.70 6.36 -15.26
N ILE A 354 -13.58 6.65 -16.22
CA ILE A 354 -14.96 6.15 -16.26
C ILE A 354 -15.22 5.39 -17.56
N GLY A 355 -15.71 4.16 -17.50
CA GLY A 355 -16.14 3.44 -18.69
C GLY A 355 -17.35 4.10 -19.35
N TYR A 356 -18.46 4.19 -18.62
CA TYR A 356 -19.67 4.86 -19.12
C TYR A 356 -20.35 5.73 -18.07
N ASN A 357 -20.65 6.98 -18.41
CA ASN A 357 -21.35 7.93 -17.57
C ASN A 357 -22.78 8.17 -18.08
N TYR A 358 -23.79 7.64 -17.38
CA TYR A 358 -25.19 7.74 -17.77
C TYR A 358 -25.94 8.71 -16.88
N LYS A 359 -26.23 9.93 -17.37
CA LYS A 359 -26.96 10.97 -16.63
C LYS A 359 -26.35 11.32 -15.26
N GLY A 360 -25.08 10.98 -15.05
CA GLY A 360 -24.32 11.27 -13.84
C GLY A 360 -23.31 12.40 -14.04
N ILE A 361 -22.58 12.73 -12.99
CA ILE A 361 -21.48 13.69 -13.03
C ILE A 361 -20.19 12.96 -12.70
N SER A 362 -19.20 13.12 -13.56
CA SER A 362 -17.86 12.58 -13.36
C SER A 362 -16.79 13.65 -13.53
N THR A 363 -15.81 13.65 -12.64
CA THR A 363 -14.63 14.53 -12.71
C THR A 363 -13.39 13.78 -12.28
N GLY A 364 -12.29 13.96 -13.00
CA GLY A 364 -11.05 13.28 -12.63
C GLY A 364 -9.87 13.62 -13.52
N VAL A 365 -8.72 13.08 -13.15
CA VAL A 365 -7.44 13.27 -13.81
C VAL A 365 -6.76 11.92 -13.99
N LEU A 366 -6.44 11.57 -15.23
CA LEU A 366 -5.57 10.46 -15.57
C LEU A 366 -4.13 10.97 -15.75
N LYS A 367 -3.25 10.55 -14.85
CA LYS A 367 -1.84 10.96 -14.81
C LYS A 367 -0.98 10.18 -15.79
N ALA A 368 -1.19 8.88 -15.92
CA ALA A 368 -0.46 7.99 -16.82
C ALA A 368 -1.25 6.68 -17.00
N GLY A 369 -0.72 5.79 -17.85
CA GLY A 369 -1.29 4.48 -18.14
C GLY A 369 -1.65 4.28 -19.62
N GLU A 370 -1.87 3.04 -20.01
CA GLU A 370 -2.27 2.64 -21.35
C GLU A 370 -3.77 2.31 -21.41
N ILE A 371 -4.50 2.95 -22.33
CA ILE A 371 -5.94 2.71 -22.50
C ILE A 371 -6.16 1.99 -23.83
N ASN A 372 -6.51 0.71 -23.77
CA ASN A 372 -6.72 -0.13 -24.94
C ASN A 372 -8.14 -0.69 -25.00
N GLY A 373 -8.63 -0.91 -26.21
CA GLY A 373 -9.89 -1.60 -26.43
C GLY A 373 -9.97 -2.18 -27.84
N THR A 374 -10.77 -3.24 -27.99
CA THR A 374 -10.91 -3.95 -29.28
C THR A 374 -12.21 -3.60 -30.03
N GLY A 375 -13.12 -2.84 -29.42
CA GLY A 375 -14.30 -2.29 -30.08
C GLY A 375 -15.11 -1.35 -29.19
N GLY A 376 -15.93 -0.48 -29.80
CA GLY A 376 -16.77 0.49 -29.09
C GLY A 376 -16.12 1.87 -28.91
N ASN A 377 -16.51 2.60 -27.86
CA ASN A 377 -16.04 3.96 -27.59
C ASN A 377 -14.85 3.92 -26.61
N ILE A 378 -13.66 4.27 -27.08
CA ILE A 378 -12.42 4.18 -26.31
C ILE A 378 -11.85 5.60 -26.16
N GLY A 379 -11.83 6.10 -24.92
CA GLY A 379 -11.38 7.45 -24.63
C GLY A 379 -10.36 7.49 -23.50
N LYS A 380 -9.34 8.35 -23.66
CA LYS A 380 -8.28 8.52 -22.66
C LYS A 380 -8.83 8.94 -21.29
N GLY A 381 -9.88 9.77 -21.27
CA GLY A 381 -10.55 10.15 -20.03
C GLY A 381 -11.71 9.22 -19.67
N TYR A 382 -12.69 9.11 -20.56
CA TYR A 382 -13.90 8.30 -20.35
C TYR A 382 -14.33 7.58 -21.63
N GLY A 383 -15.03 6.46 -21.53
CA GLY A 383 -15.49 5.71 -22.70
C GLY A 383 -16.64 6.41 -23.41
N SER A 384 -17.77 6.66 -22.73
CA SER A 384 -18.83 7.55 -23.21
C SER A 384 -19.55 8.27 -22.08
N SER A 385 -20.19 9.40 -22.40
CA SER A 385 -21.09 10.12 -21.50
C SER A 385 -22.42 10.38 -22.21
N TYR A 386 -23.54 9.93 -21.65
CA TYR A 386 -24.87 10.13 -22.21
C TYR A 386 -25.75 10.90 -21.24
N LEU A 387 -26.19 12.10 -21.66
CA LEU A 387 -27.02 13.02 -20.86
C LEU A 387 -26.43 13.35 -19.47
N GLY A 388 -25.14 13.11 -19.28
CA GLY A 388 -24.39 13.39 -18.06
C GLY A 388 -23.18 14.28 -18.35
N THR A 389 -22.53 14.74 -17.29
CA THR A 389 -21.32 15.58 -17.37
C THR A 389 -20.08 14.73 -17.09
N ALA A 390 -19.08 14.82 -17.96
CA ALA A 390 -17.79 14.15 -17.77
C ALA A 390 -16.65 15.16 -18.02
N ASN A 391 -16.12 15.72 -16.93
CA ASN A 391 -14.97 16.63 -16.96
C ASN A 391 -13.72 15.87 -16.54
N VAL A 392 -13.21 15.02 -17.43
CA VAL A 392 -12.01 14.22 -17.20
C VAL A 392 -10.84 14.78 -17.98
N TYR A 393 -9.71 14.94 -17.29
CA TYR A 393 -8.46 15.42 -17.87
C TYR A 393 -7.44 14.29 -17.96
N TYR A 394 -6.57 14.31 -18.97
CA TYR A 394 -5.49 13.33 -19.12
C TYR A 394 -4.16 13.99 -19.50
N SER A 395 -3.04 13.44 -19.04
CA SER A 395 -1.71 14.00 -19.27
C SER A 395 -1.13 13.62 -20.65
N SER A 396 0.09 14.07 -20.95
CA SER A 396 0.87 13.58 -22.10
C SER A 396 1.28 12.12 -22.01
N ASP A 397 1.35 11.57 -20.80
CA ASP A 397 1.96 10.27 -20.51
C ASP A 397 0.96 9.13 -20.66
N VAL A 398 -0.30 9.45 -20.97
CA VAL A 398 -1.35 8.48 -21.27
C VAL A 398 -1.21 7.95 -22.69
N GLY A 399 -0.97 6.65 -22.82
CA GLY A 399 -0.78 5.90 -24.06
C GLY A 399 -2.02 5.12 -24.52
N GLY A 400 -1.80 4.03 -25.26
CA GLY A 400 -2.82 3.06 -25.69
C GLY A 400 -3.41 3.26 -27.10
N ILE A 401 -4.24 2.30 -27.53
CA ILE A 401 -4.99 2.33 -28.80
C ILE A 401 -6.22 3.23 -28.63
N VAL A 402 -6.19 4.42 -29.22
CA VAL A 402 -7.20 5.46 -28.99
C VAL A 402 -8.27 5.47 -30.09
N GLY A 403 -9.56 5.38 -29.69
CA GLY A 403 -10.74 5.76 -30.48
C GLY A 403 -11.17 7.22 -30.22
N ASP A 404 -12.38 7.63 -30.58
CA ASP A 404 -12.89 9.02 -30.40
C ASP A 404 -12.44 9.65 -29.06
N ILE A 405 -11.65 10.73 -29.13
CA ILE A 405 -10.90 11.25 -27.97
C ILE A 405 -11.86 11.92 -26.98
N ASN A 406 -12.35 11.12 -26.03
CA ASN A 406 -13.18 11.54 -24.92
C ASN A 406 -12.30 11.91 -23.71
N GLY A 407 -12.40 13.17 -23.29
CA GLY A 407 -11.59 13.80 -22.23
C GLY A 407 -10.81 15.02 -22.74
N THR A 408 -10.24 15.80 -21.82
CA THR A 408 -9.43 16.98 -22.16
C THR A 408 -7.97 16.74 -21.83
N LYS A 409 -7.07 16.85 -22.82
CA LYS A 409 -5.64 16.82 -22.52
C LYS A 409 -5.28 18.03 -21.66
N TYR A 410 -4.65 17.81 -20.50
CA TYR A 410 -4.03 18.90 -19.74
C TYR A 410 -2.51 18.87 -19.93
N ASP A 411 -1.93 20.05 -20.09
CA ASP A 411 -0.49 20.22 -20.27
C ASP A 411 0.20 20.23 -18.90
N SER A 412 1.12 19.28 -18.69
CA SER A 412 1.88 19.12 -17.46
C SER A 412 2.86 20.28 -17.20
N SER A 413 3.12 21.15 -18.18
CA SER A 413 3.88 22.40 -17.96
C SER A 413 3.18 23.39 -17.01
N LEU A 414 1.91 23.16 -16.65
CA LEU A 414 1.19 23.93 -15.62
C LEU A 414 1.40 23.41 -14.18
N ASN A 415 2.05 22.24 -14.01
CA ASN A 415 2.30 21.62 -12.70
C ASN A 415 3.56 22.13 -11.97
N ASP A 416 4.43 22.89 -12.64
CA ASP A 416 5.63 23.47 -12.02
C ASP A 416 5.32 24.53 -10.93
N ASN A 417 4.03 24.83 -10.69
CA ASN A 417 3.57 25.75 -9.64
C ASN A 417 3.05 25.07 -8.36
N LEU A 418 3.15 23.74 -8.22
CA LEU A 418 2.75 23.01 -7.01
C LEU A 418 3.91 22.52 -6.13
N ASN A 419 5.16 22.84 -6.50
CA ASN A 419 6.35 22.67 -5.66
C ASN A 419 6.77 23.99 -4.99
N GLY A 420 5.81 24.76 -4.49
CA GLY A 420 6.02 26.01 -3.76
C GLY A 420 6.10 25.79 -2.25
#